data_AF-A0A2D9JF12-F1
#
_entry.id   AF-A0A2D9JF12-F1
#
_cell.length_a   1.000
_cell.length_b   1.000
_cell.length_c   1.000
_cell.angle_alpha   90.00
_cell.angle_beta   90.00
_cell.angle_gamma   90.00
#
_symmetry.space_group_name_H-M   'P 1'
#
loop_
_entity.id
_entity.type
_entity.pdbx_description
1 polymer ?
#
loop_
_entity_poly.entity_id
_entity_poly.type
_entity_poly.pdbx_seq_one_letter_code
_entity_poly.pdbx_strand_id
1 'polypeptide(L)'
;MSVSYDRALALLDECNGDDLWSVEHCQLRRVPQEWIDELADAFETSYRFRDQTISVPDPAGRRVVNQYHGVRDVDLAVKLGRQLGVNVDSIQSISLTRQSLVRNIKDAVFEG
;
A
#
# COMPACT_ATOMS: atom_id res chain seq x y z
N MET A 1 16.35 -0.96 8.27
CA MET A 1 16.14 -2.30 8.89
C MET A 1 15.24 -3.11 7.96
N SER A 2 15.56 -4.37 7.66
CA SER A 2 14.71 -5.20 6.79
C SER A 2 13.55 -5.85 7.55
N VAL A 3 12.36 -5.87 6.96
CA VAL A 3 11.22 -6.68 7.46
C VAL A 3 11.58 -8.16 7.34
N SER A 4 11.21 -9.02 8.29
CA SER A 4 11.42 -10.47 8.12
C SER A 4 10.63 -10.99 6.92
N TYR A 5 11.12 -12.02 6.24
CA TYR A 5 10.49 -12.55 5.02
C TYR A 5 8.99 -12.87 5.22
N ASP A 6 8.66 -13.65 6.26
CA ASP A 6 7.26 -13.99 6.56
C ASP A 6 6.39 -12.76 6.86
N ARG A 7 6.97 -11.73 7.49
CA ARG A 7 6.24 -10.50 7.77
C ARG A 7 6.03 -9.68 6.49
N ALA A 8 7.01 -9.68 5.59
CA ALA A 8 6.89 -9.02 4.30
C ALA A 8 5.81 -9.67 3.44
N LEU A 9 5.72 -11.01 3.43
CA LEU A 9 4.62 -11.75 2.78
C LEU A 9 3.27 -11.40 3.39
N ALA A 10 3.15 -11.43 4.72
CA ALA A 10 1.89 -11.11 5.41
C ALA A 10 1.43 -9.67 5.14
N LEU A 11 2.34 -8.70 5.15
CA LEU A 11 2.03 -7.30 4.82
C LEU A 11 1.62 -7.15 3.36
N LEU A 12 2.31 -7.83 2.45
CA LEU A 12 1.99 -7.78 1.02
C LEU A 12 0.60 -8.36 0.76
N ASP A 13 0.24 -9.46 1.42
CA ASP A 13 -1.09 -10.09 1.30
C ASP A 13 -2.24 -9.14 1.70
N GLU A 14 -2.00 -8.23 2.63
CA GLU A 14 -3.00 -7.23 3.05
C GLU A 14 -3.18 -6.08 2.05
N CYS A 15 -2.21 -5.84 1.16
CA CYS A 15 -2.28 -4.75 0.18
C CYS A 15 -3.29 -5.09 -0.94
N ASN A 16 -4.09 -4.11 -1.35
CA ASN A 16 -5.02 -4.20 -2.48
C ASN A 16 -4.82 -3.11 -3.56
N GLY A 17 -4.02 -2.08 -3.26
CA GLY A 17 -3.62 -1.01 -4.18
C GLY A 17 -4.46 0.25 -4.12
N ASP A 18 -5.57 0.25 -3.38
CA ASP A 18 -6.46 1.40 -3.23
C ASP A 18 -6.55 1.91 -1.79
N ASP A 19 -5.95 1.20 -0.84
CA ASP A 19 -6.08 1.55 0.56
C ASP A 19 -5.04 2.59 0.98
N LEU A 20 -5.51 3.49 1.84
CA LEU A 20 -4.66 4.42 2.56
C LEU A 20 -4.68 4.03 4.03
N TRP A 21 -3.57 3.49 4.52
CA TRP A 21 -3.42 3.02 5.89
C TRP A 21 -3.03 4.18 6.80
N SER A 22 -3.67 4.31 7.97
CA SER A 22 -3.19 5.25 8.99
C SER A 22 -1.79 4.85 9.45
N VAL A 23 -1.05 5.84 9.94
CA VAL A 23 0.22 5.61 10.66
C VAL A 23 0.02 4.60 11.80
N GLU A 24 -1.07 4.71 12.56
CA GLU A 24 -1.43 3.77 13.62
C GLU A 24 -1.64 2.34 13.08
N HIS A 25 -2.33 2.18 11.96
CA HIS A 25 -2.53 0.88 11.32
C HIS A 25 -1.18 0.28 10.88
N CYS A 26 -0.32 1.08 10.24
CA CYS A 26 1.02 0.64 9.86
C CYS A 26 1.84 0.19 11.07
N GLN A 27 1.79 0.93 12.18
CA GLN A 27 2.47 0.58 13.43
C GLN A 27 1.91 -0.73 14.04
N LEU A 28 0.58 -0.90 14.08
CA LEU A 28 -0.07 -2.12 14.54
C LEU A 28 0.33 -3.33 13.69
N ARG A 29 0.44 -3.13 12.38
CA ARG A 29 0.94 -4.10 11.41
C ARG A 29 2.48 -4.19 11.40
N ARG A 30 3.18 -3.59 12.35
CA ARG A 30 4.64 -3.69 12.49
C ARG A 30 5.39 -3.35 11.20
N VAL A 31 4.88 -2.38 10.42
CA VAL A 31 5.65 -1.76 9.34
C VAL A 31 6.82 -1.01 9.98
N PRO A 32 8.06 -1.11 9.47
CA PRO A 32 9.19 -0.39 10.04
C PRO A 32 8.95 1.11 10.10
N GLN A 33 9.29 1.75 11.23
CA GLN A 33 9.06 3.19 11.41
C GLN A 33 9.75 4.02 10.32
N GLU A 34 10.97 3.64 9.91
CA GLU A 34 11.69 4.27 8.79
C GLU A 34 10.89 4.26 7.47
N TRP A 35 10.06 3.24 7.23
CA TRP A 35 9.23 3.19 6.04
C TRP A 35 7.96 4.00 6.20
N ILE A 36 7.39 4.04 7.40
CA ILE A 36 6.27 4.91 7.70
C ILE A 36 6.68 6.37 7.51
N ASP A 37 7.84 6.76 8.07
CA ASP A 37 8.36 8.13 7.97
C ASP A 37 8.67 8.53 6.52
N GLU A 38 9.10 7.57 5.68
CA GLU A 38 9.38 7.79 4.26
C GLU A 38 8.11 7.86 3.40
N LEU A 39 7.12 7.01 3.67
CA LEU A 39 5.96 6.81 2.79
C LEU A 39 4.71 7.58 3.24
N ALA A 40 4.64 8.02 4.50
CA ALA A 40 3.47 8.71 5.01
C ALA A 40 3.41 10.15 4.50
N ASP A 41 2.30 10.53 3.89
CA ASP A 41 2.06 11.88 3.37
C ASP A 41 0.62 12.33 3.66
N ALA A 42 0.37 13.64 3.57
CA ALA A 42 -0.95 14.24 3.63
C ALA A 42 -1.59 14.20 2.24
N PHE A 43 -2.43 13.18 1.99
CA PHE A 43 -3.14 13.04 0.73
C PHE A 43 -4.45 13.81 0.75
N GLU A 44 -4.76 14.51 -0.34
CA GLU A 44 -6.01 15.24 -0.52
C GLU A 44 -6.87 14.62 -1.62
N THR A 45 -8.19 14.65 -1.43
CA THR A 45 -9.15 14.26 -2.48
C THR A 45 -9.45 15.45 -3.39
N SER A 46 -9.24 15.29 -4.70
CA SER A 46 -9.90 16.13 -5.69
C SER A 46 -11.28 15.53 -6.00
N TYR A 47 -12.34 16.26 -5.63
CA TYR A 47 -13.76 15.87 -5.78
C TYR A 47 -14.25 15.55 -7.22
N ARG A 48 -13.35 15.44 -8.21
CA ARG A 48 -13.73 15.28 -9.63
C ARG A 48 -14.00 13.84 -10.05
N PHE A 49 -13.39 12.85 -9.41
CA PHE A 49 -13.54 11.45 -9.81
C PHE A 49 -13.59 10.49 -8.60
N ARG A 50 -14.36 9.40 -8.74
CA ARG A 50 -14.64 8.44 -7.64
C ARG A 50 -13.38 7.69 -7.19
N ASP A 51 -12.48 7.43 -8.12
CA ASP A 51 -11.14 6.83 -7.94
C ASP A 51 -10.13 7.76 -7.23
N GLN A 52 -10.47 9.04 -7.05
CA GLN A 52 -9.68 10.02 -6.30
C GLN A 52 -10.25 10.25 -4.89
N THR A 53 -11.34 9.57 -4.53
CA THR A 53 -12.02 9.75 -3.25
C THR A 53 -11.30 8.98 -2.15
N ILE A 54 -10.62 9.70 -1.25
CA ILE A 54 -9.99 9.10 -0.08
C ILE A 54 -11.09 8.56 0.85
N SER A 55 -11.06 7.25 1.07
CA SER A 55 -11.98 6.56 1.97
C SER A 55 -11.19 5.83 3.04
N VAL A 56 -11.44 6.15 4.29
CA VAL A 56 -10.72 5.61 5.45
C VAL A 56 -11.60 4.59 6.17
N PRO A 57 -11.05 3.48 6.69
CA PRO A 57 -11.80 2.55 7.52
C PRO A 57 -12.38 3.25 8.76
N ASP A 58 -13.64 2.94 9.09
CA ASP A 58 -14.37 3.46 10.23
C ASP A 58 -15.24 2.33 10.83
N PRO A 59 -15.55 2.32 12.14
CA PRO A 59 -16.41 1.28 12.74
C PRO A 59 -17.77 1.10 12.06
N ALA A 60 -18.29 2.13 11.38
CA ALA A 60 -19.54 2.07 10.62
C ALA A 60 -19.36 1.76 9.12
N GLY A 61 -18.12 1.54 8.63
CA GLY A 61 -17.83 1.24 7.22
C GLY A 61 -16.60 1.98 6.69
N ARG A 62 -16.74 2.67 5.54
CA ARG A 62 -15.69 3.52 4.97
C ARG A 62 -16.14 4.98 5.02
N ARG A 63 -15.36 5.84 5.65
CA ARG A 63 -15.62 7.29 5.77
C ARG A 63 -14.84 8.05 4.71
N VAL A 64 -15.50 8.93 3.97
CA VAL A 64 -14.83 9.85 3.03
C VAL A 64 -14.24 11.04 3.80
N VAL A 65 -12.98 11.40 3.53
CA VAL A 65 -12.30 12.54 4.14
C VAL A 65 -11.62 13.40 3.09
N ASN A 66 -11.52 14.71 3.35
CA ASN A 66 -10.92 15.66 2.41
C ASN A 66 -9.40 15.57 2.36
N GLN A 67 -8.79 15.31 3.51
CA GLN A 67 -7.36 15.08 3.66
C GLN A 67 -7.16 13.93 4.63
N TYR A 68 -6.16 13.10 4.38
CA TYR A 68 -5.76 12.04 5.28
C TYR A 68 -4.26 11.83 5.28
N HIS A 69 -3.69 11.75 6.47
CA HIS A 69 -2.27 11.43 6.65
C HIS A 69 -2.09 9.93 6.84
N GLY A 70 -1.34 9.29 5.94
CA GLY A 70 -1.18 7.84 5.96
C GLY A 70 -0.24 7.34 4.87
N VAL A 71 -0.12 6.02 4.76
CA VAL A 71 0.71 5.33 3.76
C VAL A 71 -0.21 4.66 2.75
N ARG A 72 0.02 4.91 1.44
CA ARG A 72 -0.70 4.17 0.40
C ARG A 72 -0.17 2.74 0.36
N ASP A 73 -1.06 1.78 0.41
CA ASP A 73 -0.69 0.36 0.44
C ASP A 73 0.05 -0.07 -0.84
N VAL A 74 -0.22 0.56 -1.99
CA VAL A 74 0.52 0.34 -3.25
C VAL A 74 2.00 0.70 -3.12
N ASP A 75 2.33 1.80 -2.45
CA ASP A 75 3.73 2.23 -2.28
C ASP A 75 4.46 1.27 -1.32
N LEU A 76 3.75 0.82 -0.28
CA LEU A 76 4.24 -0.23 0.62
C LEU A 76 4.45 -1.55 -0.12
N ALA A 77 3.51 -1.96 -0.98
CA ALA A 77 3.61 -3.17 -1.80
C ALA A 77 4.80 -3.13 -2.76
N VAL A 78 5.07 -1.97 -3.39
CA VAL A 78 6.27 -1.76 -4.23
C VAL A 78 7.54 -1.98 -3.41
N LYS A 79 7.61 -1.42 -2.20
CA LYS A 79 8.77 -1.57 -1.31
C LYS A 79 8.96 -3.02 -0.85
N LEU A 80 7.88 -3.69 -0.49
CA LEU A 80 7.86 -5.11 -0.11
C LEU A 80 8.29 -6.00 -1.28
N GLY A 81 7.74 -5.80 -2.48
CA GLY A 81 8.10 -6.57 -3.67
C GLY A 81 9.59 -6.47 -4.00
N ARG A 82 10.17 -5.27 -3.91
CA ARG A 82 11.61 -5.05 -4.07
C ARG A 82 12.42 -5.80 -3.01
N GLN A 83 11.97 -5.78 -1.75
CA GLN A 83 12.64 -6.51 -0.66
C GLN A 83 12.56 -8.04 -0.84
N LEU A 84 11.46 -8.53 -1.41
CA LEU A 84 11.21 -9.95 -1.69
C LEU A 84 11.91 -10.43 -2.97
N GLY A 85 12.63 -9.56 -3.68
CA GLY A 85 13.45 -9.93 -4.84
C GLY A 85 12.72 -9.86 -6.19
N VAL A 86 11.52 -9.28 -6.23
CA VAL A 86 10.76 -9.11 -7.48
C VAL A 86 11.23 -7.86 -8.23
N ASN A 87 11.32 -7.96 -9.56
CA ASN A 87 11.57 -6.81 -10.45
C ASN A 87 10.31 -5.95 -10.59
N VAL A 88 10.04 -5.13 -9.58
CA VAL A 88 8.84 -4.28 -9.52
C VAL A 88 8.79 -3.26 -10.64
N ASP A 89 9.93 -2.75 -11.12
CA ASP A 89 9.96 -1.73 -12.17
C ASP A 89 9.40 -2.28 -13.50
N SER A 90 9.69 -3.56 -13.80
CA SER A 90 9.10 -4.24 -14.96
C SER A 90 7.59 -4.43 -14.81
N ILE A 91 7.13 -4.82 -13.61
CA ILE A 91 5.70 -4.99 -13.33
C ILE A 91 4.96 -3.64 -13.42
N GLN A 92 5.55 -2.58 -12.87
CA GLN A 92 4.98 -1.24 -12.90
C GLN A 92 4.78 -0.73 -14.32
N SER A 93 5.68 -1.09 -15.25
CA SER A 93 5.58 -0.68 -16.66
C SER A 93 4.37 -1.27 -17.40
N ILE A 94 3.83 -2.40 -16.93
CA ILE A 94 2.70 -3.12 -17.56
C ILE A 94 1.38 -2.99 -16.79
N SER A 95 1.42 -2.48 -15.55
CA SER A 95 0.24 -2.32 -14.70
C SER A 95 -0.47 -1.00 -14.97
N LEU A 96 -1.72 -1.09 -15.45
CA LEU A 96 -2.55 0.08 -15.81
C LEU A 96 -3.19 0.78 -14.60
N THR A 97 -3.25 0.09 -13.46
CA THR A 97 -3.88 0.60 -12.23
C THR A 97 -3.07 0.18 -11.00
N ARG A 98 -3.31 0.83 -9.86
CA ARG A 98 -2.64 0.47 -8.60
C ARG A 98 -3.03 -0.93 -8.13
N GLN A 99 -4.30 -1.33 -8.28
CA GLN A 99 -4.74 -2.66 -7.92
C GLN A 99 -4.09 -3.73 -8.80
N SER A 100 -3.95 -3.48 -10.11
CA SER A 100 -3.25 -4.41 -11.01
C SER A 100 -1.75 -4.45 -10.72
N LEU A 101 -1.13 -3.35 -10.27
CA LEU A 101 0.25 -3.34 -9.78
C LEU A 101 0.41 -4.23 -8.55
N VAL A 102 -0.39 -4.03 -7.50
CA VAL A 102 -0.31 -4.86 -6.29
C VAL A 102 -0.58 -6.33 -6.60
N ARG A 103 -1.61 -6.62 -7.42
CA ARG A 103 -1.90 -8.00 -7.84
C ARG A 103 -0.71 -8.64 -8.56
N ASN A 104 -0.15 -7.97 -9.57
CA ASN A 104 0.96 -8.54 -10.32
C ASN A 104 2.23 -8.72 -9.46
N ILE A 105 2.46 -7.85 -8.46
CA ILE A 105 3.53 -8.04 -7.47
C ILE A 105 3.25 -9.30 -6.63
N LYS A 106 2.02 -9.47 -6.14
CA LYS A 106 1.61 -10.66 -5.39
C LYS A 106 1.81 -11.93 -6.21
N ASP A 107 1.32 -11.95 -7.45
CA ASP A 107 1.46 -13.10 -8.36
C ASP A 107 2.95 -13.46 -8.54
N ALA A 108 3.80 -12.46 -8.77
CA ALA A 108 5.25 -12.67 -8.91
C ALA A 108 5.96 -13.14 -7.62
N VAL A 109 5.43 -12.81 -6.44
CA VAL A 109 5.97 -13.25 -5.13
C VAL A 109 5.49 -14.64 -4.74
N PHE A 110 4.20 -14.93 -4.95
CA PHE A 110 3.55 -16.14 -4.41
C PHE A 110 3.50 -17.29 -5.41
N GLU A 111 3.47 -17.00 -6.71
CA GLU A 111 3.41 -18.01 -7.79
C GLU A 111 4.75 -18.16 -8.54
N GLY A 112 5.72 -17.28 -8.24
CA GLY A 112 7.06 -17.23 -8.86
C GLY A 112 8.07 -18.24 -8.31
#